data_AF-A0A255PVX4-F1
#
_entry.id   AF-A0A255PVX4-F1
#
_cell.length_a   1.000
_cell.length_b   1.000
_cell.length_c   1.000
_cell.angle_alpha   90.00
_cell.angle_beta   90.00
_cell.angle_gamma   90.00
#
_symmetry.space_group_name_H-M   'P 1'
#
loop_
_entity.id
_entity.type
_entity.pdbx_description
1 polymer ?
#
loop_
_entity_poly.entity_id
_entity_poly.type
_entity_poly.pdbx_seq_one_letter_code
_entity_poly.pdbx_strand_id
1 'polypeptide(L)' 'MELGTREQAILALERRSFPGPGAKERAIREELDLSPVRYYQLLNALLDDERALAHDPVTINRLRRLRETRRTER' A
#
# COMPACT_ATOMS: atom_id res chain seq x y z
N MET A 1 3.85 -15.00 13.05
CA MET A 1 3.22 -15.29 11.73
C MET A 1 3.65 -14.20 10.77
N GLU A 2 4.23 -14.56 9.63
CA GLU A 2 4.72 -13.62 8.63
C GLU A 2 3.59 -13.00 7.80
N LEU A 3 3.92 -11.95 7.07
CA LEU A 3 3.03 -11.29 6.12
C LEU A 3 2.76 -12.22 4.92
N GLY A 4 1.52 -12.32 4.44
CA GLY A 4 1.18 -13.16 3.30
C GLY A 4 1.69 -12.61 1.97
N THR A 5 1.81 -13.46 0.96
CA THR A 5 2.37 -13.10 -0.36
C THR A 5 1.66 -11.90 -1.00
N ARG A 6 0.33 -11.82 -0.91
CA ARG A 6 -0.43 -10.69 -1.47
C ARG A 6 -0.09 -9.37 -0.78
N GLU A 7 0.06 -9.40 0.54
CA GLU A 7 0.34 -8.21 1.35
C GLU A 7 1.76 -7.72 1.09
N GLN A 8 2.72 -8.63 0.97
CA GLN A 8 4.08 -8.32 0.53
C GLN A 8 4.09 -7.70 -0.88
N ALA A 9 3.30 -8.23 -1.80
CA ALA A 9 3.19 -7.70 -3.17
C ALA A 9 2.59 -6.27 -3.20
N ILE A 10 1.61 -5.98 -2.34
CA ILE A 10 1.07 -4.63 -2.14
C ILE A 10 2.19 -3.67 -1.69
N LEU A 11 2.98 -4.04 -0.67
CA LEU A 11 4.08 -3.21 -0.18
C LEU A 11 5.18 -3.04 -1.25
N ALA A 12 5.46 -4.08 -2.02
CA ALA A 12 6.39 -4.00 -3.16
C ALA A 12 5.89 -3.04 -4.26
N LEU A 13 4.57 -2.98 -4.51
CA LEU A 13 3.99 -2.01 -5.44
C LEU A 13 4.12 -0.57 -4.91
N GLU A 14 3.91 -0.34 -3.62
CA GLU A 14 4.04 1.01 -3.02
C GLU A 14 5.46 1.57 -3.03
N ARG A 15 6.49 0.71 -3.11
CA ARG A 15 7.88 1.15 -3.25
C ARG A 15 8.21 1.68 -4.65
N ARG A 16 7.39 1.38 -5.65
CA ARG A 16 7.62 1.79 -7.03
C ARG A 16 7.15 3.22 -7.28
N SER A 17 7.90 3.93 -8.13
CA SER A 17 7.49 5.23 -8.65
C SER A 17 6.67 5.04 -9.92
N PHE A 18 5.52 5.72 -10.01
CA PHE A 18 4.63 5.66 -11.17
C PHE A 18 4.59 7.02 -11.87
N PRO A 19 4.78 7.07 -13.20
CA PRO A 19 4.98 8.32 -13.93
C PRO A 19 3.71 9.14 -14.21
N GLY A 20 2.54 8.73 -13.71
CA GLY A 20 1.31 9.50 -13.93
C GLY A 20 0.04 8.90 -13.32
N PRO A 21 -1.07 9.67 -13.35
CA PRO A 21 -2.36 9.21 -12.86
C PRO A 21 -2.81 7.99 -13.67
N GLY A 22 -3.11 6.89 -12.99
CA GLY A 22 -3.57 5.64 -13.60
C GLY A 22 -2.49 4.60 -13.92
N ALA A 23 -1.20 4.97 -14.01
CA ALA A 23 -0.13 3.97 -14.19
C ALA A 23 -0.06 2.99 -13.01
N LYS A 24 -0.23 3.52 -11.79
CA LYS A 24 -0.35 2.71 -10.57
C LYS A 24 -1.59 1.81 -10.60
N GLU A 25 -2.74 2.33 -11.01
CA GLU A 25 -3.97 1.53 -11.05
C GLU A 25 -3.94 0.42 -12.09
N ARG A 26 -3.26 0.62 -13.24
CA ARG A 26 -3.04 -0.45 -14.20
C ARG A 26 -2.17 -1.55 -13.59
N ALA A 27 -1.04 -1.19 -12.99
CA ALA A 27 -0.18 -2.17 -12.30
C ALA A 27 -0.91 -2.93 -11.18
N ILE A 28 -1.79 -2.26 -10.42
CA ILE A 28 -2.65 -2.91 -9.42
C ILE A 28 -3.52 -4.00 -10.07
N ARG A 29 -4.17 -3.68 -11.20
CA ARG A 29 -5.06 -4.63 -11.90
C ARG A 29 -4.28 -5.77 -12.55
N GLU A 30 -3.18 -5.44 -13.25
CA GLU A 30 -2.41 -6.40 -14.05
C GLU A 30 -1.54 -7.33 -13.20
N GLU A 31 -0.94 -6.84 -12.11
CA GLU A 31 0.01 -7.63 -11.32
C GLU A 31 -0.61 -8.28 -10.09
N LEU A 32 -1.62 -7.65 -9.48
CA LEU A 32 -2.23 -8.14 -8.24
C LEU A 32 -3.61 -8.75 -8.47
N ASP A 33 -4.17 -8.62 -9.68
CA ASP A 33 -5.55 -9.01 -10.01
C ASP A 33 -6.57 -8.40 -9.04
N LEU A 34 -6.33 -7.13 -8.66
CA LEU A 34 -7.18 -6.40 -7.72
C LEU A 34 -7.82 -5.19 -8.40
N SER A 35 -9.04 -4.87 -7.97
CA SER A 35 -9.59 -3.54 -8.22
C SER A 35 -8.84 -2.48 -7.39
N PRO A 36 -8.71 -1.23 -7.88
CA PRO A 36 -8.08 -0.16 -7.10
C PRO A 36 -8.74 0.05 -5.74
N VAL A 37 -10.07 -0.09 -5.67
CA VAL A 37 -10.81 0.04 -4.40
C VAL A 37 -10.37 -1.04 -3.41
N ARG A 38 -10.33 -2.31 -3.83
CA ARG A 38 -9.90 -3.41 -2.97
C ARG A 38 -8.44 -3.26 -2.55
N TYR A 39 -7.59 -2.79 -3.46
CA TYR A 39 -6.20 -2.50 -3.18
C TYR A 39 -6.04 -1.48 -2.05
N TYR A 40 -6.71 -0.32 -2.14
CA TYR A 40 -6.60 0.71 -1.10
C TYR A 40 -7.22 0.28 0.23
N GLN A 41 -8.26 -0.57 0.23
CA GLN A 41 -8.78 -1.16 1.46
C GLN A 41 -7.74 -2.04 2.16
N LEU A 42 -7.09 -2.93 1.41
CA LEU A 42 -6.03 -3.81 1.94
C LEU A 42 -4.82 -3.00 2.39
N LEU A 43 -4.41 -2.00 1.60
CA LEU A 43 -3.31 -1.13 1.96
C LEU A 43 -3.60 -0.42 3.29
N ASN A 44 -4.80 0.13 3.48
CA ASN A 44 -5.18 0.77 4.73
C ASN A 44 -5.14 -0.19 5.92
N ALA A 45 -5.58 -1.44 5.74
CA ALA A 45 -5.47 -2.45 6.79
C ALA A 45 -4.01 -2.77 7.15
N LEU A 46 -3.12 -2.86 6.14
CA LEU A 46 -1.68 -3.07 6.35
C LEU A 46 -1.02 -1.92 7.09
N LEU A 47 -1.53 -0.69 6.94
CA LEU A 47 -1.01 0.43 7.72
C LEU A 47 -1.25 0.26 9.21
N ASP A 48 -2.24 -0.52 9.64
CA ASP A 48 -2.54 -0.72 11.06
C ASP A 48 -2.02 -2.10 11.57
N ASP A 49 -1.34 -2.89 10.72
CA ASP A 49 -0.83 -4.23 11.03
C ASP A 49 0.64 -4.22 11.49
N GLU A 50 0.91 -4.76 12.69
CA GLU A 50 2.26 -4.87 13.25
C GLU A 50 3.19 -5.76 12.42
N ARG A 51 2.65 -6.77 11.72
CA ARG A 51 3.43 -7.66 10.85
C ARG A 51 3.94 -6.92 9.62
N ALA A 52 3.12 -6.02 9.08
CA ALA A 52 3.51 -5.19 7.96
C ALA A 52 4.59 -4.18 8.37
N LEU A 53 4.47 -3.61 9.57
CA LEU A 53 5.49 -2.74 10.16
C LEU A 53 6.82 -3.48 10.38
N ALA A 54 6.77 -4.73 10.87
CA ALA A 54 7.97 -5.55 11.04
C ALA A 54 8.64 -5.92 9.71
N HIS A 55 7.85 -6.10 8.64
CA HIS A 55 8.35 -6.50 7.32
C HIS A 55 8.93 -5.33 6.52
N ASP A 56 8.23 -4.18 6.46
CA ASP A 56 8.69 -2.98 5.74
C ASP A 56 8.39 -1.70 6.56
N PRO A 57 9.19 -1.44 7.60
CA PRO A 57 8.93 -0.31 8.50
C PRO A 57 9.03 1.05 7.79
N VAL A 58 9.87 1.17 6.76
CA VAL A 58 10.08 2.44 6.05
C VAL A 58 8.85 2.78 5.21
N THR A 59 8.38 1.84 4.39
CA THR A 59 7.19 2.04 3.55
C THR A 59 5.94 2.28 4.39
N ILE A 60 5.73 1.48 5.46
CA ILE A 60 4.57 1.62 6.33
C ILE A 60 4.56 2.98 7.03
N ASN A 61 5.67 3.41 7.65
CA ASN A 61 5.72 4.70 8.34
C ASN A 61 5.53 5.88 7.38
N ARG A 62 6.09 5.81 6.16
CA ARG A 62 5.87 6.83 5.12
C ARG A 62 4.38 6.94 4.77
N LEU A 63 3.72 5.81 4.53
CA LEU A 63 2.30 5.79 4.17
C LEU A 63 1.37 6.21 5.31
N ARG A 64 1.70 5.85 6.56
CA ARG A 64 1.02 6.35 7.77
C ARG A 64 1.06 7.87 7.84
N ARG A 65 2.24 8.47 7.68
CA ARG A 65 2.39 9.94 7.65
C ARG A 65 1.57 10.58 6.54
N LEU A 66 1.60 10.04 5.32
CA LEU A 66 0.79 10.54 4.21
C LEU A 66 -0.72 10.46 4.50
N ARG A 67 -1.18 9.41 5.20
CA ARG A 67 -2.58 9.26 5.62
C ARG A 67 -2.95 10.30 6.68
N GLU A 68 -2.05 10.58 7.63
CA GLU A 68 -2.25 11.62 8.64
C GLU A 68 -2.32 13.02 8.02
N THR A 69 -1.40 13.38 7.13
CA THR A 69 -1.42 14.66 6.41
C THR A 69 -2.75 14.88 5.70
N ARG A 70 -3.23 13.88 4.94
CA ARG A 70 -4.54 13.93 4.27
C ARG A 70 -5.73 14.03 5.22
N ARG A 71 -5.58 13.61 6.48
CA ARG A 71 -6.64 13.72 7.50
C ARG A 71 -6.68 15.12 8.10
N THR A 72 -5.52 15.75 8.28
CA THR A 72 -5.41 17.12 8.80
C THR A 72 -5.84 18.18 7.79
N GLU A 73 -5.76 17.88 6.49
CA GLU A 73 -6.22 18.77 5.41
C GLU A 73 -7.74 18.80 5.21
N ARG A 74 -8.51 18.00 5.96
CA ARG A 74 -9.99 17.96 5.93
C ARG A 74 -10.58 18.69 7.12
#